data_AF-A0A447JEL7-F1
#
_entry.id   AF-A0A447JEL7-F1
#
_cell.length_a   1.000
_cell.length_b   1.000
_cell.length_c   1.000
_cell.angle_alpha   90.00
_cell.angle_beta   90.00
_cell.angle_gamma   90.00
#
_symmetry.space_group_name_H-M   'P 1'
#
loop_
_entity.id
_entity.type
_entity.pdbx_description
1 polymer ?
#
loop_
_entity_poly.entity_id
_entity_poly.type
_entity_poly.pdbx_seq_one_letter_code
_entity_poly.pdbx_strand_id
1 'polypeptide(L)'
;MSLAWVVSRKKTLVSRAVRLRLPFNRGVESNDMELMNAFFDEKTRELVTLAKGRGLTDCGIQTRWRYDGDRFRLVRYAEEPSCDSWHGPDAWPTLWITR
;
A
#
# COMPACT_ATOMS: atom_id res chain seq x y z
N MET A 1 7.46 9.93 8.00
CA MET A 1 7.44 9.35 9.37
C MET A 1 6.91 7.92 9.30
N SER A 2 7.37 7.00 10.15
CA SER A 2 6.82 5.62 10.17
C SER A 2 5.61 5.56 11.12
N LEU A 3 4.48 5.07 10.62
CA LEU A 3 3.20 5.04 11.35
C LEU A 3 2.77 3.61 11.75
N ALA A 4 3.56 2.58 11.39
CA ALA A 4 3.27 1.18 11.74
C ALA A 4 4.56 0.38 11.99
N TRP A 5 4.44 -0.69 12.78
CA TRP A 5 5.52 -1.61 13.13
C TRP A 5 5.08 -3.06 13.04
N VAL A 6 5.99 -3.93 12.60
CA VAL A 6 5.86 -5.38 12.75
C VAL A 6 6.56 -5.80 14.04
N VAL A 7 5.84 -6.49 14.90
CA VAL A 7 6.34 -6.93 16.22
C VAL A 7 6.32 -8.45 16.30
N SER A 8 7.44 -9.06 16.69
CA SER A 8 7.50 -10.50 16.91
C SER A 8 6.57 -10.91 18.06
N ARG A 9 5.93 -12.08 17.95
CA ARG A 9 5.06 -12.62 19.02
C ARG A 9 5.80 -13.50 20.03
N LYS A 10 7.05 -13.89 19.73
CA LYS A 10 7.89 -14.74 20.59
C LYS A 10 8.89 -13.87 21.35
N LYS A 11 9.15 -14.20 22.63
CA LYS A 11 10.27 -13.62 23.38
C LYS A 11 11.59 -14.01 22.70
N THR A 12 12.56 -13.12 22.49
CA THR A 12 12.63 -11.67 22.73
C THR A 12 11.81 -10.88 21.70
N LEU A 13 11.02 -9.89 22.16
CA LEU A 13 10.22 -9.05 21.27
C LEU A 13 11.13 -8.16 20.41
N VAL A 14 10.95 -8.21 19.10
CA VAL A 14 11.64 -7.36 18.13
C VAL A 14 10.59 -6.55 17.40
N SER A 15 10.82 -5.23 17.30
CA SER A 15 9.96 -4.32 16.55
C SER A 15 10.72 -3.76 15.34
N ARG A 16 10.08 -3.77 14.18
CA ARG A 16 10.61 -3.21 12.93
C ARG A 16 9.60 -2.27 12.32
N ALA A 17 10.01 -1.04 12.01
CA ALA A 17 9.15 -0.09 11.33
C ALA A 17 8.73 -0.63 9.96
N VAL A 18 7.44 -0.53 9.64
CA VAL A 18 6.93 -0.87 8.31
C VAL A 18 7.42 0.18 7.32
N ARG A 19 8.07 -0.28 6.25
CA ARG A 19 8.41 0.53 5.08
C ARG A 19 7.82 -0.14 3.85
N LEU A 20 7.01 0.61 3.12
CA LEU A 20 6.39 0.18 1.88
C LEU A 20 7.16 0.86 0.75
N ARG A 21 7.97 0.11 0.01
CA ARG A 21 8.78 0.64 -1.08
C ARG A 21 8.41 -0.04 -2.37
N LEU A 22 8.01 0.74 -3.37
CA LEU A 22 7.66 0.21 -4.68
C LEU A 22 8.90 -0.42 -5.34
N PRO A 23 8.73 -1.55 -6.05
CA PRO A 23 9.82 -2.22 -6.74
C PRO A 23 10.15 -1.59 -8.10
N PHE A 24 9.49 -0.49 -8.47
CA PHE A 24 9.69 0.25 -9.71
C PHE A 24 9.72 1.76 -9.43
N ASN A 25 10.33 2.51 -10.35
CA ASN A 25 10.35 3.97 -10.31
C ASN A 25 9.11 4.55 -10.98
N ARG A 26 8.45 5.51 -10.32
CA ARG A 26 7.28 6.24 -10.86
C ARG A 26 7.61 7.60 -11.47
N GLY A 27 8.90 7.95 -11.57
CA GLY A 27 9.33 9.27 -12.03
C GLY A 27 9.19 10.37 -10.96
N VAL A 28 9.11 9.98 -9.68
CA VAL A 28 9.07 10.89 -8.52
C VAL A 28 10.28 10.65 -7.62
N GLU A 29 10.59 11.59 -6.73
CA GLU A 29 11.82 11.55 -5.90
C GLU A 29 11.90 10.32 -4.98
N SER A 30 10.77 9.76 -4.56
CA SER A 30 10.72 8.62 -3.65
C SER A 30 9.76 7.52 -4.10
N ASN A 31 10.26 6.28 -4.05
CA ASN A 31 9.44 5.08 -4.22
C ASN A 31 8.81 4.60 -2.91
N ASP A 32 9.03 5.31 -1.80
CA ASP A 32 8.38 4.99 -0.54
C ASP A 32 6.90 5.42 -0.59
N MET A 33 6.04 4.54 -0.10
CA MET A 33 4.61 4.73 0.00
C MET A 33 4.23 5.00 1.45
N GLU A 34 3.42 6.03 1.66
CA GLU A 34 2.87 6.33 2.98
C GLU A 34 1.69 5.41 3.32
N LEU A 35 1.50 5.20 4.63
CA LEU A 35 0.39 4.44 5.19
C LEU A 35 -0.83 5.35 5.29
N MET A 36 -1.54 5.53 4.18
CA MET A 36 -2.78 6.31 4.11
C MET A 36 -4.00 5.40 4.07
N ASN A 37 -5.00 5.71 4.90
CA ASN A 37 -6.29 4.99 4.97
C ASN A 37 -6.10 3.45 4.97
N ALA A 38 -5.15 2.98 5.78
CA ALA A 38 -4.67 1.61 5.69
C ALA A 38 -5.56 0.63 6.46
N PHE A 39 -5.70 -0.58 5.93
CA PHE A 39 -6.39 -1.70 6.56
C PHE A 39 -5.59 -2.99 6.34
N PHE A 40 -5.56 -3.88 7.34
CA PHE A 40 -4.88 -5.17 7.25
C PHE A 40 -5.91 -6.31 7.22
N ASP A 41 -5.92 -7.08 6.13
CA ASP A 41 -6.70 -8.30 6.00
C ASP A 41 -5.88 -9.49 6.51
N GLU A 42 -6.27 -10.02 7.67
CA GLU A 42 -5.60 -11.17 8.28
C GLU A 42 -5.71 -12.46 7.44
N LYS A 43 -6.79 -12.62 6.67
CA LYS A 43 -7.02 -13.84 5.87
C LYS A 43 -6.03 -13.96 4.74
N THR A 44 -5.80 -12.86 4.03
CA THR A 44 -4.84 -12.79 2.90
C THR A 44 -3.44 -12.40 3.36
N ARG A 45 -3.28 -11.91 4.60
CA ARG A 45 -2.08 -11.29 5.15
C ARG A 45 -1.65 -10.08 4.34
N GLU A 46 -2.64 -9.32 3.87
CA GLU A 46 -2.41 -8.14 3.02
C GLU A 46 -2.72 -6.85 3.77
N LEU A 47 -1.77 -5.91 3.69
CA LEU A 47 -1.96 -4.52 4.02
C LEU A 47 -2.43 -3.78 2.77
N VAL A 48 -3.63 -3.22 2.84
CA VAL A 48 -4.19 -2.34 1.82
C VAL A 48 -3.96 -0.90 2.24
N THR A 49 -3.49 -0.05 1.32
CA THR A 49 -3.43 1.41 1.52
C THR A 49 -4.19 2.11 0.42
N LEU A 50 -4.75 3.28 0.75
CA LEU A 50 -5.50 4.11 -0.17
C LEU A 50 -5.10 5.58 0.03
N ALA A 51 -4.33 6.12 -0.91
CA ALA A 51 -4.04 7.54 -1.00
C ALA A 51 -5.07 8.17 -1.94
N LYS A 52 -5.96 9.01 -1.39
CA LYS A 52 -7.01 9.68 -2.17
C LYS A 52 -6.48 10.98 -2.76
N GLY A 53 -6.81 11.28 -4.02
CA GLY A 53 -6.49 12.58 -4.61
C GLY A 53 -7.40 13.70 -4.06
N ARG A 54 -8.70 13.45 -3.95
CA ARG A 54 -9.68 14.36 -3.32
C ARG A 54 -10.74 13.60 -2.51
N GLY A 55 -11.59 14.35 -1.79
CA GLY A 55 -12.58 13.79 -0.86
C GLY A 55 -13.55 12.77 -1.46
N LEU A 56 -13.82 12.84 -2.77
CA LEU A 56 -14.71 11.92 -3.48
C LEU A 56 -14.08 10.56 -3.80
N THR A 57 -12.76 10.41 -3.66
CA THR A 57 -12.06 9.15 -3.96
C THR A 57 -12.24 8.68 -5.41
N ASP A 58 -12.33 9.61 -6.35
CA ASP A 58 -12.43 9.37 -7.79
C ASP A 58 -11.07 9.37 -8.50
N CYS A 59 -10.00 9.62 -7.76
CA CYS A 59 -8.61 9.56 -8.19
C CYS A 59 -7.71 9.23 -6.99
N GLY A 60 -6.51 8.73 -7.26
CA GLY A 60 -5.51 8.40 -6.26
C GLY A 60 -4.80 7.09 -6.54
N ILE A 61 -4.25 6.50 -5.48
CA ILE A 61 -3.45 5.27 -5.55
C ILE A 61 -3.98 4.27 -4.52
N GLN A 62 -4.27 3.05 -4.95
CA GLN A 62 -4.55 1.92 -4.08
C GLN A 62 -3.42 0.90 -4.21
N THR A 63 -2.83 0.50 -3.09
CA THR A 63 -1.81 -0.55 -3.08
C THR A 63 -2.18 -1.68 -2.14
N ARG A 64 -1.76 -2.89 -2.49
CA ARG A 64 -1.87 -4.08 -1.64
C ARG A 64 -0.49 -4.67 -1.44
N TRP A 65 -0.17 -5.01 -0.21
CA TRP A 65 1.13 -5.55 0.19
C TRP A 65 0.94 -6.79 1.02
N ARG A 66 1.55 -7.91 0.62
CA ARG A 66 1.50 -9.15 1.41
C ARG A 66 2.71 -9.28 2.31
N TYR A 67 2.49 -9.66 3.56
CA TYR A 67 3.58 -9.96 4.48
C TYR A 67 4.20 -11.32 4.16
N ASP A 68 5.50 -11.34 3.83
CA ASP A 68 6.22 -12.55 3.42
C ASP A 68 6.87 -13.32 4.58
N GLY A 69 6.78 -12.81 5.81
CA GLY A 69 7.46 -13.34 6.99
C GLY A 69 8.53 -12.39 7.54
N ASP A 70 9.04 -11.46 6.71
CA ASP A 70 10.03 -10.45 7.10
C ASP A 70 9.54 -9.03 6.80
N ARG A 71 8.93 -8.81 5.62
CA ARG A 71 8.46 -7.49 5.18
C ARG A 71 7.21 -7.57 4.30
N PHE A 72 6.62 -6.41 4.07
CA PHE A 72 5.52 -6.23 3.14
C PHE A 72 6.04 -6.12 1.71
N ARG A 73 5.60 -7.01 0.82
CA ARG A 73 5.92 -6.98 -0.61
C ARG A 73 4.70 -6.57 -1.41
N LEU A 74 4.92 -5.73 -2.42
CA LEU A 74 3.84 -5.25 -3.30
C LEU A 74 3.22 -6.42 -4.07
N VAL A 75 1.90 -6.58 -3.94
CA VAL A 75 1.12 -7.56 -4.72
C VAL A 75 0.25 -6.88 -5.77
N ARG A 76 -0.24 -5.67 -5.50
CA ARG A 76 -1.00 -4.87 -6.47
C ARG A 76 -0.72 -3.39 -6.29
N TYR A 77 -0.54 -2.69 -7.40
CA TYR A 77 -0.58 -1.23 -7.48
C TYR A 77 -1.61 -0.83 -8.53
N ALA A 78 -2.57 0.00 -8.12
CA ALA A 78 -3.54 0.61 -9.00
C ALA A 78 -3.57 2.12 -8.77
N GLU A 79 -3.76 2.87 -9.84
CA GLU A 79 -3.71 4.33 -9.81
C GLU A 79 -4.67 4.91 -10.84
N GLU A 80 -5.39 5.94 -10.42
CA GLU A 80 -6.17 6.83 -11.27
C GLU A 80 -5.64 8.24 -11.04
N PRO A 81 -4.82 8.79 -11.95
CA PRO A 81 -4.18 10.08 -11.74
C PRO A 81 -5.15 11.26 -11.90
N SER A 82 -6.25 11.06 -12.64
CA SER A 82 -7.18 12.13 -13.00
C SER A 82 -8.46 12.06 -12.16
N CYS A 83 -8.79 13.15 -11.48
CA CYS A 83 -10.05 13.26 -10.73
C CYS A 83 -11.19 13.67 -11.67
N ASP A 84 -11.85 12.68 -12.28
CA ASP A 84 -12.84 12.86 -13.34
C ASP A 84 -14.29 12.56 -12.90
N SER A 85 -14.51 12.26 -11.61
CA SER A 85 -15.79 11.83 -11.03
C SER A 85 -16.33 10.50 -11.58
N TRP A 86 -15.47 9.63 -12.11
CA TRP A 86 -15.88 8.36 -12.71
C TRP A 86 -15.70 7.16 -11.78
N HIS A 87 -14.48 6.62 -11.68
CA HIS A 87 -14.23 5.33 -11.04
C HIS A 87 -13.73 5.48 -9.60
N GLY A 88 -14.27 4.64 -8.72
CA GLY A 88 -13.72 4.46 -7.37
C GLY A 88 -12.52 3.49 -7.35
N PRO A 89 -11.84 3.35 -6.19
CA PRO A 89 -10.59 2.61 -6.05
C PRO A 89 -10.60 1.16 -6.54
N ASP A 90 -11.76 0.49 -6.48
CA ASP A 90 -11.91 -0.90 -6.89
C ASP A 90 -11.88 -1.07 -8.42
N ALA A 91 -12.10 0.01 -9.17
CA ALA A 91 -12.11 0.02 -10.63
C ALA A 91 -10.89 0.73 -11.24
N TRP A 92 -10.00 1.31 -10.44
CA TRP A 92 -8.80 1.97 -10.96
C TRP A 92 -7.88 1.00 -11.73
N PRO A 93 -7.23 1.44 -12.83
CA PRO A 93 -6.31 0.64 -13.61
C PRO A 93 -5.21 0.02 -12.74
N THR A 94 -5.00 -1.29 -12.89
CA THR A 94 -3.87 -1.98 -12.24
C THR A 94 -2.63 -1.80 -13.09
N LEU A 95 -1.66 -1.03 -12.58
CA LEU A 95 -0.41 -0.77 -13.28
C LEU A 95 0.68 -1.78 -12.91
N TRP A 96 0.53 -2.48 -11.79
CA TRP A 96 1.43 -3.55 -11.37
C TRP A 96 0.71 -4.65 -10.62
N ILE A 97 1.07 -5.90 -10.90
CA ILE A 97 0.60 -7.08 -10.15
C ILE A 97 1.74 -8.10 -10.01
N THR A 98 1.87 -8.71 -8.84
CA THR A 98 2.73 -9.88 -8.63
C THR A 98 1.88 -11.07 -8.19
N ARG A 99 2.27 -12.27 -8.62
CA ARG A 99 1.61 -13.53 -8.24
C ARG A 99 2.37 -14.22 -7.12
#